data_AF-E4T0Y3-F1
#
_entry.id   AF-E4T0Y3-F1
#
_cell.length_a   1.000
_cell.length_b   1.000
_cell.length_c   1.000
_cell.angle_alpha   90.00
_cell.angle_beta   90.00
_cell.angle_gamma   90.00
#
_symmetry.space_group_name_H-M   'P 1'
#
loop_
_entity.id
_entity.type
_entity.pdbx_description
1 polymer ?
#
loop_
_entity_poly.entity_id
_entity_poly.type
_entity_poly.pdbx_seq_one_letter_code
_entity_poly.pdbx_strand_id
1 'polypeptide(L)'
;MIDEELVRCRPCGYVMKASDLGDVCPACGLPRNVFEPYRERVSANRLLILSLDIHPIAIHLSQTFVALTPLLIVFHYIFPNFEETIVHSVITFSVWALPLSLVISFISGVVDGITRFKTLRTPLLKSKIIYSIFILIFSFAQLLIFTPQSYTWIIMLLSLASLGCAVKLGLLGKHLIDVILPGTYVRRKKKSTKYAPKGKTEAAEKPVKKSKTDNVQAEE
;
A
#
# COMPACT_ATOMS: atom_id res chain seq x y z
N MET A 1 22.42 20.81 -0.33
CA MET A 1 22.09 19.40 -0.58
C MET A 1 22.16 19.23 -2.07
N ILE A 2 23.22 18.58 -2.56
CA ILE A 2 23.45 18.37 -3.99
C ILE A 2 22.22 17.66 -4.54
N ASP A 3 21.64 18.17 -5.63
CA ASP A 3 20.56 17.53 -6.37
C ASP A 3 21.03 16.13 -6.79
N GLU A 4 20.77 15.13 -5.95
CA GLU A 4 21.12 13.75 -6.24
C GLU A 4 20.33 13.29 -7.48
N GLU A 5 21.04 12.75 -8.47
CA GLU A 5 20.41 12.24 -9.68
C GLU A 5 19.46 11.08 -9.33
N LEU A 6 18.18 11.24 -9.68
CA LEU A 6 17.16 10.21 -9.51
C LEU A 6 17.02 9.42 -10.80
N VAL A 7 16.72 8.14 -10.67
CA VAL A 7 16.45 7.22 -11.77
C VAL A 7 15.10 6.55 -11.56
N ARG A 8 14.36 6.34 -12.64
CA ARG A 8 13.04 5.70 -12.64
C ARG A 8 13.05 4.44 -13.49
N CYS A 9 12.53 3.35 -12.97
CA CYS A 9 12.31 2.12 -13.73
C CYS A 9 11.14 2.32 -14.69
N ARG A 10 11.37 2.28 -16.02
CA ARG A 10 10.29 2.50 -17.01
C ARG A 10 9.09 1.57 -16.86
N PRO A 11 9.26 0.25 -16.62
CA PRO A 11 8.11 -0.67 -16.57
C PRO A 11 7.26 -0.59 -15.30
N CYS A 12 7.85 -0.41 -14.12
CA CYS A 12 7.09 -0.38 -12.85
C CYS A 12 6.98 1.01 -12.22
N GLY A 13 7.71 2.00 -12.74
CA GLY A 13 7.69 3.37 -12.24
C GLY A 13 8.46 3.61 -10.93
N TYR A 14 9.17 2.62 -10.39
CA TYR A 14 9.96 2.75 -9.17
C TYR A 14 11.07 3.80 -9.31
N VAL A 15 11.16 4.74 -8.36
CA VAL A 15 12.13 5.84 -8.34
C VAL A 15 13.12 5.63 -7.21
N MET A 16 14.41 5.83 -7.47
CA MET A 16 15.48 5.75 -6.47
C MET A 16 16.67 6.65 -6.84
N LYS A 17 17.62 6.80 -5.92
CA LYS A 17 18.89 7.48 -6.21
C LYS A 17 19.72 6.67 -7.20
N ALA A 18 20.41 7.35 -8.12
CA ALA A 18 21.31 6.70 -9.08
C ALA A 18 22.47 5.96 -8.39
N SER A 19 22.92 6.45 -7.23
CA SER A 19 23.96 5.84 -6.39
C SER A 19 23.57 4.45 -5.86
N ASP A 20 22.28 4.26 -5.59
CA ASP A 20 21.76 3.06 -4.92
C ASP A 20 21.38 1.97 -5.94
N LEU A 21 21.54 2.25 -7.24
CA LEU A 21 21.14 1.36 -8.33
C LEU A 21 22.13 0.21 -8.51
N GLY A 22 21.71 -1.00 -8.10
CA GLY A 22 22.40 -2.26 -8.38
C GLY A 22 22.16 -2.82 -9.79
N ASP A 23 22.30 -4.13 -9.95
CA ASP A 23 22.13 -4.82 -11.25
C ASP A 23 20.66 -4.99 -11.68
N VAL A 24 19.74 -4.98 -10.71
CA VAL A 24 18.31 -5.20 -10.92
C VAL A 24 17.45 -4.19 -10.18
N CYS A 25 16.27 -3.90 -10.71
CA CYS A 25 15.27 -3.10 -10.03
C CYS A 25 14.76 -3.84 -8.78
N PRO A 26 14.78 -3.22 -7.58
CA PRO A 26 14.34 -3.88 -6.35
C PRO A 26 12.82 -4.13 -6.34
N ALA A 27 12.03 -3.34 -7.07
CA ALA A 27 10.58 -3.47 -7.10
C ALA A 27 10.08 -4.57 -8.05
N CYS A 28 10.69 -4.72 -9.23
CA CYS A 28 10.20 -5.65 -10.28
C CYS A 28 11.24 -6.67 -10.79
N GLY A 29 12.50 -6.59 -10.37
CA GLY A 29 13.55 -7.55 -10.74
C GLY A 29 14.00 -7.51 -12.20
N LEU A 30 13.70 -6.43 -12.92
CA LEU A 30 14.20 -6.17 -14.27
C LEU A 30 15.63 -5.60 -14.25
N PRO A 31 16.44 -5.86 -15.30
CA PRO A 31 17.82 -5.42 -15.36
C PRO A 31 17.98 -3.89 -15.39
N ARG A 32 19.14 -3.41 -14.95
CA ARG A 32 19.50 -1.98 -14.84
C ARG A 32 19.23 -1.13 -16.09
N ASN A 33 19.31 -1.70 -17.28
CA ASN A 33 19.11 -0.99 -18.56
C ASN A 33 17.68 -0.45 -18.78
N VAL A 34 16.71 -0.82 -17.94
CA VAL A 34 15.34 -0.29 -18.05
C VAL A 34 15.15 1.06 -17.36
N PHE A 35 16.14 1.53 -16.59
CA PHE A 35 16.07 2.79 -15.86
C PHE A 35 16.33 4.02 -16.76
N GLU A 36 15.60 5.10 -16.49
CA GLU A 36 15.75 6.40 -17.14
C GLU A 36 16.00 7.52 -16.10
N PRO A 37 16.71 8.61 -16.47
CA PRO A 37 16.85 9.77 -15.60
C PRO A 37 15.48 10.34 -15.22
N TYR A 38 15.30 10.64 -13.95
CA TYR A 38 14.07 11.19 -13.41
C TYR A 38 14.34 12.49 -12.67
N ARG A 39 13.48 13.48 -12.87
CA ARG A 39 13.48 14.72 -12.10
C ARG A 39 12.21 14.78 -11.29
N GLU A 40 12.36 14.96 -9.98
CA GLU A 40 11.20 15.13 -9.10
C GLU A 40 10.42 16.39 -9.49
N ARG A 41 9.12 16.23 -9.71
CA ARG A 41 8.21 17.31 -10.17
C ARG A 41 7.39 17.89 -9.02
N VAL A 42 7.55 17.35 -7.82
CA VAL A 42 6.86 17.77 -6.59
C VAL A 42 7.82 18.59 -5.72
N SER A 43 7.34 19.68 -5.12
CA SER A 43 8.14 20.48 -4.19
C SER A 43 8.46 19.69 -2.91
N ALA A 44 9.63 19.95 -2.31
CA ALA A 44 10.09 19.24 -1.11
C ALA A 44 9.05 19.20 0.02
N ASN A 45 8.37 20.32 0.29
CA ASN A 45 7.33 20.40 1.33
C ASN A 45 6.13 19.49 1.02
N ARG A 46 5.70 19.42 -0.25
CA ARG A 46 4.61 18.51 -0.65
C ARG A 46 5.08 17.07 -0.58
N LEU A 47 6.32 16.79 -1.00
CA LEU A 47 6.89 15.46 -0.95
C LEU A 47 6.98 14.95 0.49
N LEU A 48 7.36 15.80 1.45
CA LEU A 48 7.40 15.45 2.88
C LEU A 48 6.04 15.03 3.42
N ILE A 49 4.98 15.78 3.09
CA ILE A 49 3.60 15.43 3.50
C ILE A 49 3.18 14.11 2.86
N LEU A 50 3.48 13.91 1.58
CA LEU A 50 3.18 12.68 0.85
C LEU A 50 3.96 11.47 1.39
N SER A 51 5.21 11.66 1.83
CA SER A 51 6.07 10.57 2.31
C SER A 51 5.74 10.12 3.73
N LEU A 52 4.98 10.92 4.49
CA LEU A 52 4.64 10.58 5.87
C LEU A 52 3.44 9.63 5.95
N ASP A 53 2.69 9.44 4.86
CA ASP A 53 1.55 8.54 4.77
C ASP A 53 0.55 8.66 5.96
N ILE A 54 0.35 9.90 6.45
CA ILE A 54 -0.51 10.18 7.63
C ILE A 54 -1.92 9.64 7.39
N HIS A 55 -2.46 9.81 6.17
CA HIS A 55 -3.82 9.40 5.87
C HIS A 55 -4.01 7.88 6.02
N PRO A 56 -3.20 7.00 5.39
CA PRO A 56 -3.19 5.57 5.68
C PRO A 56 -3.12 5.22 7.17
N ILE A 57 -2.25 5.87 7.93
CA ILE A 57 -2.10 5.60 9.37
C ILE A 57 -3.40 5.93 10.12
N ALA A 58 -3.96 7.12 9.89
CA ALA A 58 -5.15 7.58 10.56
C ALA A 58 -6.42 6.79 10.15
N ILE A 59 -6.53 6.38 8.89
CA ILE A 59 -7.67 5.60 8.43
C ILE A 59 -7.64 4.19 9.00
N HIS A 60 -6.50 3.53 9.11
CA HIS A 60 -6.42 2.21 9.74
C HIS A 60 -6.75 2.24 11.23
N LEU A 61 -6.32 3.29 11.96
CA LEU A 61 -6.70 3.48 13.35
C LEU A 61 -8.22 3.63 13.51
N SER A 62 -8.85 4.52 12.74
CA SER A 62 -10.30 4.72 12.81
C SER A 62 -11.10 3.51 12.34
N GLN A 63 -10.66 2.82 11.29
CA GLN A 63 -11.35 1.60 10.82
C GLN A 63 -11.27 0.44 11.80
N THR A 64 -10.21 0.39 12.62
CA THR A 64 -10.14 -0.59 13.70
C THR A 64 -11.32 -0.40 14.66
N PHE A 65 -11.61 0.83 15.09
CA PHE A 65 -12.76 1.11 15.97
C PHE A 65 -14.11 0.90 15.29
N VAL A 66 -14.25 1.28 14.01
CA VAL A 66 -15.49 1.07 13.24
C VAL A 66 -15.83 -0.42 13.14
N ALA A 67 -14.84 -1.29 12.92
CA ALA A 67 -15.06 -2.73 12.83
C ALA A 67 -15.22 -3.39 14.20
N LEU A 68 -14.42 -2.98 15.18
CA LEU A 68 -14.38 -3.59 16.50
C LEU A 68 -15.66 -3.32 17.31
N THR A 69 -16.22 -2.11 17.23
CA THR A 69 -17.40 -1.71 18.01
C THR A 69 -18.63 -2.63 17.78
N PRO A 70 -19.16 -2.79 16.56
CA PRO A 70 -20.27 -3.72 16.31
C PRO A 70 -19.92 -5.16 16.65
N LEU A 71 -18.68 -5.58 16.38
CA LEU A 71 -18.23 -6.95 16.66
C LEU A 71 -18.27 -7.27 18.16
N LEU A 72 -17.78 -6.36 19.01
CA LEU A 72 -17.79 -6.53 20.47
C LEU A 72 -19.22 -6.47 21.04
N ILE A 73 -20.09 -5.60 20.50
CA ILE A 73 -21.50 -5.55 20.92
C ILE A 73 -22.19 -6.88 20.60
N VAL A 74 -22.01 -7.42 19.38
CA VAL A 74 -22.55 -8.72 18.98
C VAL A 74 -21.97 -9.84 19.85
N PHE A 75 -20.66 -9.82 20.11
CA PHE A 75 -20.00 -10.78 20.99
C PHE A 75 -20.60 -10.78 22.40
N HIS A 76 -20.82 -9.60 22.99
CA HIS A 76 -21.44 -9.46 24.31
C HIS A 76 -22.88 -10.00 24.33
N TYR A 77 -23.66 -9.82 23.25
CA TYR A 77 -25.00 -10.42 23.16
C TYR A 77 -24.99 -11.95 23.07
N ILE A 78 -23.96 -12.56 22.47
CA ILE A 78 -23.83 -14.02 22.41
C ILE A 78 -23.30 -14.58 23.74
N PHE A 79 -22.41 -13.86 24.40
CA PHE A 79 -21.73 -14.28 25.64
C PHE A 79 -21.85 -13.21 26.75
N PRO A 80 -23.05 -13.01 27.33
CA PRO A 80 -23.30 -11.90 28.26
C PRO A 80 -22.45 -11.98 29.55
N ASN A 81 -22.17 -13.19 30.03
CA ASN A 81 -21.45 -13.42 31.30
C ASN A 81 -19.92 -13.53 31.13
N PHE A 82 -19.39 -13.38 29.91
CA PHE A 82 -17.96 -13.53 29.65
C PHE A 82 -17.23 -12.21 29.92
N GLU A 83 -16.48 -12.14 31.03
CA GLU A 83 -15.62 -11.00 31.39
C GLU A 83 -16.32 -9.64 31.19
N GLU A 84 -17.56 -9.55 31.67
CA GLU A 84 -18.50 -8.45 31.41
C GLU A 84 -17.86 -7.07 31.63
N THR A 85 -17.14 -6.90 32.74
CA THR A 85 -16.45 -5.65 33.07
C THR A 85 -15.42 -5.25 31.99
N ILE A 86 -14.61 -6.20 31.52
CA ILE A 86 -13.56 -5.95 30.52
C ILE A 86 -14.21 -5.62 29.18
N VAL A 87 -15.20 -6.42 28.76
CA VAL A 87 -15.91 -6.21 27.49
C VAL A 87 -16.58 -4.84 27.46
N HIS A 88 -17.26 -4.45 28.54
CA HIS A 88 -17.89 -3.13 28.63
C HIS A 88 -16.88 -1.98 28.59
N SER A 89 -15.73 -2.13 29.26
CA SER A 89 -14.66 -1.13 29.22
C SER A 89 -14.11 -0.95 27.80
N VAL A 90 -13.86 -2.04 27.07
CA VAL A 90 -13.33 -1.97 25.70
C VAL A 90 -14.34 -1.37 24.72
N ILE A 91 -15.63 -1.71 24.84
CA ILE A 91 -16.69 -1.09 24.03
C ILE A 91 -16.78 0.41 24.33
N THR A 92 -16.79 0.78 25.62
CA THR A 92 -16.84 2.18 26.05
C THR A 92 -15.67 2.96 25.47
N PHE A 93 -14.44 2.45 25.63
CA PHE A 93 -13.25 3.06 25.05
C PHE A 93 -13.37 3.20 23.53
N SER A 94 -13.86 2.17 22.83
CA SER A 94 -14.01 2.20 21.37
C SER A 94 -15.00 3.26 20.92
N VAL A 95 -16.15 3.39 21.58
CA VAL A 95 -17.17 4.41 21.25
C VAL A 95 -16.65 5.83 21.49
N TRP A 96 -15.87 6.05 22.55
CA TRP A 96 -15.25 7.35 22.84
C TRP A 96 -14.10 7.70 21.90
N ALA A 97 -13.25 6.74 21.56
CA ALA A 97 -12.09 6.95 20.68
C ALA A 97 -12.49 7.11 19.20
N LEU A 98 -13.58 6.46 18.79
CA LEU A 98 -14.05 6.44 17.41
C LEU A 98 -14.23 7.84 16.78
N PRO A 99 -15.02 8.78 17.33
CA PRO A 99 -15.25 10.08 16.69
C PRO A 99 -13.96 10.90 16.57
N LEU A 100 -13.10 10.85 17.59
CA LEU A 100 -11.81 11.53 17.57
C LEU A 100 -10.89 10.98 16.47
N SER A 101 -10.79 9.66 16.38
CA SER A 101 -9.98 9.01 15.34
C SER A 101 -10.51 9.29 13.93
N LEU A 102 -11.84 9.36 13.75
CA LEU A 102 -12.48 9.68 12.48
C LEU A 102 -12.24 11.13 12.05
N VAL A 103 -12.26 12.09 12.98
CA VAL A 103 -11.92 13.49 12.70
C VAL A 103 -10.48 13.60 12.18
N ILE A 104 -9.54 12.94 12.85
CA ILE A 104 -8.13 12.92 12.43
C ILE A 104 -7.99 12.26 11.05
N SER A 105 -8.67 11.13 10.82
CA SER A 105 -8.67 10.43 9.53
C SER A 105 -9.30 11.27 8.41
N PHE A 106 -10.34 12.04 8.71
CA PHE A 106 -11.01 12.90 7.74
C PHE A 106 -10.12 14.07 7.33
N ILE A 107 -9.55 14.79 8.31
CA ILE A 107 -8.66 15.92 8.06
C ILE A 107 -7.44 15.47 7.27
N SER A 108 -6.77 14.40 7.72
CA SER A 108 -5.60 13.85 7.03
C SER A 108 -5.94 13.40 5.61
N GLY A 109 -7.12 12.80 5.38
CA GLY A 109 -7.58 12.40 4.04
C GLY A 109 -7.88 13.58 3.11
N VAL A 110 -8.43 14.68 3.64
CA VAL A 110 -8.63 15.91 2.86
C VAL A 110 -7.29 16.54 2.50
N VAL A 111 -6.36 16.63 3.46
CA VAL A 111 -5.01 17.16 3.21
C VAL A 111 -4.30 16.31 2.17
N ASP A 112 -4.28 14.98 2.30
CA ASP A 112 -3.66 14.07 1.31
C ASP A 112 -4.31 14.19 -0.07
N GLY A 113 -5.64 14.31 -0.13
CA GLY A 113 -6.37 14.52 -1.39
C GLY A 113 -5.96 15.81 -2.10
N ILE A 114 -5.87 16.93 -1.38
CA ILE A 114 -5.42 18.22 -1.93
C ILE A 114 -3.95 18.15 -2.33
N THR A 115 -3.09 17.61 -1.47
CA THR A 115 -1.65 17.55 -1.76
C THR A 115 -1.34 16.62 -2.92
N ARG A 116 -2.14 15.56 -3.16
CA ARG A 116 -1.97 14.65 -4.31
C ARG A 116 -2.56 15.19 -5.61
N PHE A 117 -3.82 15.63 -5.59
CA PHE A 117 -4.57 15.95 -6.82
C PHE A 117 -4.73 17.46 -7.09
N LYS A 118 -4.36 18.33 -6.15
CA LYS A 118 -4.61 19.79 -6.20
C LYS A 118 -6.09 20.18 -6.33
N THR A 119 -7.01 19.23 -6.21
CA THR A 119 -8.46 19.44 -6.32
C THR A 119 -9.21 18.40 -5.50
N LEU A 120 -10.34 18.82 -4.92
CA LEU A 120 -11.29 17.95 -4.22
C LEU A 120 -12.50 17.56 -5.09
N ARG A 121 -12.51 17.97 -6.37
CA ARG A 121 -13.69 17.85 -7.22
C ARG A 121 -13.77 16.54 -8.00
N THR A 122 -12.78 15.67 -7.90
CA THR A 122 -12.80 14.38 -8.61
C THR A 122 -13.94 13.51 -8.08
N PRO A 123 -14.62 12.75 -8.96
CA PRO A 123 -15.81 11.99 -8.57
C PRO A 123 -15.51 11.00 -7.44
N LEU A 124 -14.38 10.29 -7.50
CA LEU A 124 -13.96 9.35 -6.46
C LEU A 124 -13.69 10.03 -5.12
N LEU A 125 -13.08 11.22 -5.12
CA LEU A 125 -12.76 11.94 -3.88
C LEU A 125 -14.02 12.56 -3.25
N LYS A 126 -14.96 13.05 -4.07
CA LYS A 126 -16.28 13.47 -3.60
C LYS A 126 -17.02 12.33 -2.89
N SER A 127 -17.08 11.15 -3.51
CA SER A 127 -17.70 9.98 -2.88
C SER A 127 -17.02 9.60 -1.57
N LYS A 128 -15.68 9.64 -1.50
CA LYS A 128 -14.94 9.39 -0.25
C LYS A 128 -15.32 10.38 0.86
N ILE A 129 -15.38 11.67 0.54
CA ILE A 129 -15.77 12.71 1.50
C ILE A 129 -17.20 12.48 2.01
N ILE A 130 -18.14 12.14 1.12
CA ILE A 130 -19.54 11.89 1.48
C ILE A 130 -19.65 10.71 2.45
N TYR A 131 -19.04 9.56 2.14
CA TYR A 131 -19.07 8.40 3.03
C TYR A 131 -18.39 8.68 4.37
N SER A 132 -17.27 9.41 4.38
CA SER A 132 -16.61 9.79 5.63
C SER A 132 -17.49 10.71 6.50
N ILE A 133 -18.24 11.64 5.90
CA ILE A 133 -19.19 12.48 6.63
C ILE A 133 -20.30 11.63 7.26
N PHE A 134 -20.86 10.66 6.53
CA PHE A 134 -21.87 9.75 7.09
C PHE A 134 -21.34 8.94 8.27
N ILE A 135 -20.13 8.37 8.15
CA ILE A 135 -19.50 7.61 9.25
C ILE A 135 -19.29 8.52 10.47
N LEU A 136 -18.87 9.77 10.25
CA LEU A 136 -18.65 10.75 11.32
C LEU A 136 -19.98 11.12 12.01
N ILE A 137 -21.05 11.33 11.26
CA ILE A 137 -22.40 11.59 11.81
C ILE A 137 -22.86 10.39 12.66
N PHE A 138 -22.73 9.16 12.14
CA PHE A 138 -23.11 7.96 12.90
C PHE A 138 -22.27 7.82 14.17
N SER A 139 -20.96 8.07 14.09
CA SER A 139 -20.07 7.99 15.25
C SER A 139 -20.41 9.02 16.33
N PHE A 140 -20.71 10.27 15.95
CA PHE A 140 -21.16 11.29 16.92
C PHE A 140 -22.53 10.95 17.50
N ALA A 141 -23.46 10.45 16.68
CA ALA A 141 -24.77 10.00 17.16
C ALA A 141 -24.63 8.84 18.15
N GLN A 142 -23.71 7.89 17.89
CA GLN A 142 -23.38 6.83 18.85
C GLN A 142 -22.87 7.42 20.17
N LEU A 143 -21.92 8.35 20.13
CA LEU A 143 -21.38 8.98 21.33
C LEU A 143 -22.46 9.69 22.16
N LEU A 144 -23.40 10.39 21.52
CA LEU A 144 -24.47 11.14 22.20
C LEU A 144 -25.52 10.23 22.86
N ILE A 145 -25.82 9.08 22.24
CA ILE A 145 -26.82 8.13 22.74
C ILE A 145 -26.19 7.15 23.74
N PHE A 146 -24.87 6.98 23.69
CA PHE A 146 -24.15 5.98 24.47
C PHE A 146 -24.31 6.21 25.97
N THR A 147 -24.89 5.22 26.65
CA THR A 147 -24.93 5.15 28.11
C THR A 147 -24.01 4.03 28.57
N PRO A 148 -23.01 4.30 29.44
CA PRO A 148 -22.14 3.24 29.96
C PRO A 148 -22.98 2.10 30.58
N GLN A 149 -22.56 0.85 30.37
CA GLN A 149 -23.24 -0.37 30.85
C GLN A 149 -24.60 -0.71 30.21
N SER A 150 -25.15 0.13 29.31
CA SER A 150 -26.41 -0.17 28.62
C SER A 150 -26.28 0.02 27.12
N TYR A 151 -26.37 -1.08 26.37
CA TYR A 151 -26.31 -1.07 24.91
C TYR A 151 -27.68 -1.30 24.30
N THR A 152 -28.30 -0.21 23.84
CA THR A 152 -29.56 -0.27 23.10
C THR A 152 -29.34 -0.83 21.70
N TRP A 153 -30.32 -1.57 21.16
CA TRP A 153 -30.35 -2.00 19.76
C TRP A 153 -30.05 -0.88 18.75
N ILE A 154 -30.38 0.36 19.09
CA ILE A 154 -30.07 1.57 18.30
C ILE A 154 -28.56 1.74 18.12
N ILE A 155 -27.76 1.59 19.19
CA ILE A 155 -26.30 1.74 19.12
C ILE A 155 -25.71 0.66 18.22
N MET A 156 -26.23 -0.57 18.30
CA MET A 156 -25.81 -1.66 17.42
C MET A 156 -26.15 -1.35 15.96
N LEU A 157 -27.36 -0.89 15.65
CA LEU A 157 -27.75 -0.54 14.28
C LEU A 157 -26.89 0.61 13.72
N LEU A 158 -26.61 1.65 14.50
CA LEU A 158 -25.71 2.73 14.09
C LEU A 158 -24.29 2.21 13.84
N SER A 159 -23.79 1.30 14.68
CA SER A 159 -22.45 0.71 14.53
C SER A 159 -22.33 -0.18 13.29
N LEU A 160 -23.40 -0.90 12.93
CA LEU A 160 -23.44 -1.68 11.70
C LEU A 160 -23.58 -0.80 10.46
N ALA A 161 -24.34 0.30 10.56
CA ALA A 161 -24.46 1.28 9.48
C ALA A 161 -23.11 1.97 9.20
N SER A 162 -22.37 2.36 10.24
CA SER A 162 -21.04 2.96 10.08
C SER A 162 -20.05 1.95 9.48
N LEU A 163 -20.08 0.69 9.89
CA LEU A 163 -19.30 -0.39 9.28
C LEU A 163 -19.65 -0.59 7.80
N GLY A 164 -20.94 -0.59 7.44
CA GLY A 164 -21.38 -0.70 6.05
C GLY A 164 -20.84 0.43 5.17
N CYS A 165 -20.88 1.68 5.66
CA CYS A 165 -20.28 2.82 4.98
C CYS A 165 -18.75 2.69 4.86
N ALA A 166 -18.07 2.22 5.90
CA ALA A 166 -16.62 2.01 5.88
C ALA A 166 -16.19 0.93 4.87
N VAL A 167 -16.93 -0.17 4.77
CA VAL A 167 -16.68 -1.21 3.75
C VAL A 167 -16.83 -0.62 2.34
N LYS A 168 -17.89 0.15 2.08
CA LYS A 168 -18.06 0.83 0.78
C LYS A 168 -16.92 1.81 0.49
N LEU A 169 -16.47 2.57 1.50
CA LEU A 169 -15.33 3.47 1.39
C LEU A 169 -14.03 2.72 1.01
N GLY A 170 -13.77 1.57 1.64
CA GLY A 170 -12.62 0.71 1.33
C GLY A 170 -12.65 0.14 -0.09
N LEU A 171 -13.83 -0.32 -0.53
CA LEU A 171 -14.03 -0.82 -1.90
C LEU A 171 -13.78 0.26 -2.96
N LEU A 172 -14.22 1.49 -2.72
CA LEU A 172 -13.91 2.63 -3.59
C LEU A 172 -12.40 2.94 -3.61
N GLY A 173 -11.71 2.72 -2.49
CA GLY A 173 -10.26 2.88 -2.40
C GLY A 173 -9.48 1.91 -3.29
N LYS A 174 -9.93 0.65 -3.38
CA LYS A 174 -9.27 -0.40 -4.17
C LYS A 174 -9.12 -0.02 -5.66
N HIS A 175 -10.15 0.58 -6.26
CA HIS A 175 -10.15 0.95 -7.68
C HIS A 175 -9.06 1.96 -8.09
N LEU A 176 -8.41 2.62 -7.12
CA LEU A 176 -7.33 3.58 -7.39
C LEU A 176 -5.94 2.92 -7.48
N ILE A 177 -5.81 1.64 -7.11
CA ILE A 177 -4.51 0.96 -6.96
C ILE A 177 -4.23 -0.02 -8.12
N ASP A 178 -5.14 -0.16 -9.08
CA ASP A 178 -5.06 -1.15 -10.17
C ASP A 178 -4.02 -0.79 -11.27
N VAL A 179 -2.79 -0.44 -10.88
CA VAL A 179 -1.59 -0.47 -11.74
C VAL A 179 -1.04 -1.90 -11.70
N ILE A 180 -1.70 -2.80 -12.40
CA ILE A 180 -1.25 -4.18 -12.57
C ILE A 180 -0.29 -4.22 -13.76
N LEU A 181 0.89 -4.81 -13.58
CA LEU A 181 1.84 -5.04 -14.68
C LEU A 181 1.16 -5.87 -15.78
N PRO A 182 1.18 -5.42 -17.04
CA PRO A 182 0.61 -6.20 -18.14
C PRO A 182 1.44 -7.48 -18.35
N GLY A 183 0.76 -8.60 -18.52
CA GLY A 183 1.37 -9.90 -18.79
C GLY A 183 0.92 -10.99 -17.82
N THR A 184 1.14 -12.24 -18.21
CA THR A 184 0.91 -13.40 -17.35
C THR A 184 2.05 -13.53 -16.34
N TYR A 185 1.75 -14.04 -15.15
CA TYR A 185 2.76 -14.32 -14.12
C TYR A 185 3.76 -15.37 -14.64
N VAL A 186 4.93 -14.91 -15.11
CA VAL A 186 6.01 -15.81 -15.54
C VAL A 186 6.73 -16.30 -14.30
N ARG A 187 6.44 -17.52 -13.88
CA ARG A 187 7.18 -18.20 -12.80
C ARG A 187 8.62 -18.42 -13.29
N ARG A 188 9.55 -17.52 -12.93
CA ARG A 188 10.99 -17.69 -13.24
C ARG A 188 11.42 -19.04 -12.67
N LYS A 189 11.63 -20.04 -13.52
CA LYS A 189 12.30 -21.28 -13.13
C LYS A 189 13.67 -20.88 -12.60
N LYS A 190 13.94 -21.18 -11.33
CA LYS A 190 15.24 -20.98 -10.70
C LYS A 190 16.28 -21.63 -11.61
N LYS A 191 17.11 -20.83 -12.29
CA LYS A 191 18.31 -21.39 -12.94
C LYS A 191 19.10 -21.98 -11.79
N SER A 192 19.14 -23.31 -11.72
CA SER A 192 20.11 -24.02 -10.91
C SER A 192 21.46 -23.54 -11.38
N THR A 193 22.06 -22.61 -10.65
CA THR A 193 23.50 -22.43 -10.63
C THR A 193 24.06 -23.74 -10.07
N LYS A 194 24.22 -24.73 -10.94
CA LYS A 194 25.20 -25.79 -10.70
C LYS A 194 26.54 -25.07 -10.66
N TYR A 195 26.94 -24.75 -9.44
CA TYR A 195 28.30 -24.43 -9.09
C TYR A 195 29.15 -25.57 -9.63
N ALA A 196 29.82 -25.36 -10.76
CA ALA A 196 30.81 -26.30 -11.25
C ALA A 196 31.98 -26.25 -10.27
N PRO A 197 32.31 -27.35 -9.56
CA PRO A 197 33.44 -27.33 -8.66
C PRO A 197 34.74 -27.23 -9.48
N LYS A 198 35.60 -26.30 -9.08
CA LYS A 198 37.01 -26.25 -9.50
C LYS A 198 37.74 -27.50 -8.99
N GLY A 199 38.47 -28.19 -9.87
CA GLY A 199 39.50 -29.19 -9.54
C GLY A 199 39.91 -29.96 -10.80
N LYS A 200 40.93 -29.51 -11.54
CA LYS A 200 42.32 -29.99 -11.54
C LYS A 200 42.49 -31.49 -11.92
N THR A 201 42.98 -31.75 -13.14
CA THR A 201 44.20 -32.58 -13.35
C THR A 201 44.83 -32.33 -14.73
N GLU A 202 46.15 -32.10 -14.70
CA GLU A 202 47.18 -32.20 -15.76
C GLU A 202 47.17 -33.58 -16.45
N ALA A 203 47.76 -33.91 -17.60
CA ALA A 203 48.65 -33.30 -18.61
C ALA A 203 48.71 -34.23 -19.85
N ALA A 204 49.49 -33.83 -20.87
CA ALA A 204 49.99 -34.57 -22.06
C ALA A 204 49.02 -34.60 -23.27
N GLU A 205 49.37 -34.32 -24.53
CA GLU A 205 50.64 -34.05 -25.21
C GLU A 205 50.30 -33.43 -26.60
N LYS A 206 51.16 -32.57 -27.14
CA LYS A 206 51.05 -31.93 -28.48
C LYS A 206 51.54 -32.91 -29.57
N PRO A 207 51.12 -32.81 -30.86
CA PRO A 207 51.82 -31.87 -31.75
C PRO A 207 50.97 -31.15 -32.81
N VAL A 208 51.58 -30.04 -33.22
CA VAL A 208 51.26 -29.08 -34.28
C VAL A 208 51.15 -29.73 -35.66
N LYS A 209 50.20 -29.28 -36.49
CA LYS A 209 50.41 -29.14 -37.94
C LYS A 209 49.85 -27.81 -38.45
N LYS A 210 50.72 -27.11 -39.18
CA LYS A 210 50.57 -25.80 -39.82
C LYS A 210 49.79 -25.89 -41.15
N SER A 211 49.20 -24.74 -41.50
CA SER A 211 49.20 -24.05 -42.80
C SER A 211 47.92 -24.03 -43.63
N LYS A 212 47.49 -22.79 -43.93
CA LYS A 212 47.03 -22.20 -45.21
C LYS A 212 46.05 -23.03 -46.05
N THR A 213 44.97 -22.47 -46.59
CA THR A 213 45.03 -21.51 -47.71
C THR A 213 43.68 -20.84 -47.90
N ASP A 214 43.76 -19.64 -48.48
CA ASP A 214 42.74 -18.71 -48.94
C ASP A 214 41.62 -19.34 -49.80
N ASN A 215 40.41 -18.75 -49.79
CA ASN A 215 39.90 -18.14 -51.02
C ASN A 215 38.73 -17.17 -50.82
N VAL A 216 38.82 -16.11 -51.61
CA VAL A 216 37.90 -14.99 -51.84
C VAL A 216 36.91 -15.38 -52.96
N GLN A 217 35.68 -14.83 -52.91
CA GLN A 217 34.78 -14.39 -54.02
C GLN A 217 33.38 -14.18 -53.40
N ALA A 218 32.68 -13.04 -53.40
CA ALA A 218 32.57 -11.87 -54.28
C ALA A 218 32.09 -12.19 -55.70
N GLU A 219 30.80 -11.91 -55.94
CA GLU A 219 30.01 -11.69 -57.20
C GLU A 219 28.55 -12.09 -56.87
N GLU A 220 27.47 -11.32 -57.12
CA GLU A 220 27.18 -10.15 -57.96
C GLU A 220 26.34 -9.09 -57.19
#